data_AF-A0A291DIL3-F1
#
_entry.id   AF-A0A291DIL3-F1
#
_cell.length_a   1.000
_cell.length_b   1.000
_cell.length_c   1.000
_cell.angle_alpha   90.00
_cell.angle_beta   90.00
_cell.angle_gamma   90.00
#
_symmetry.space_group_name_H-M   'P 1'
#
loop_
_entity.id
_entity.type
_entity.pdbx_description
1 polymer ?
#
loop_
_entity_poly.entity_id
_entity_poly.type
_entity_poly.pdbx_seq_one_letter_code
_entity_poly.pdbx_strand_id
1 'polypeptide(L)'
;MAYNFSKDFFWGAATSATQSEGTIAGDNKGENIWDYASKNYNHRFFEGVTTEHTSRFYQEMEADLDRMAALSFNSFRTSISWSRLIPEGTGEVNPEAVDFYTRMLDGLNQRGIKPFINLYHFDMPMKLQEIGGFENREVIEAYRAYAKICFDLFHEKVAYWFTFNEPMIPAEAGYLHDRHYPYVVDFKRAAQVLHHIILAHCEAVKVFRQGTYQGKIGIIMDVIPVYPRSQHPADLKAAEMADLFYTRSLNEAILKGRYPQELKGILTRYNQMPRVEEQDLALIAETTIDLLGINYYRPRRVKAKESLPNPEGVFSPEWFYDDYEMPGRRMNTSRGIEIYPHGLYDIAKKIQLEYGNIDWFVSENGIGIQGEETFIEGGQVQDNYRIAFLKEHLIELHQAMMEGSNCLGYHMWTFVDCWSWQNAFKNRYGFYSLDLETGEKTMKKSGLWFKEVIQKNGFSNEF
;
A
#
# COMPACT_ATOMS: atom_id res chain seq x y z
N MET A 1 -22.27 9.83 -20.62
CA MET A 1 -22.59 10.37 -19.26
C MET A 1 -21.42 11.19 -18.74
N ALA A 2 -21.64 12.26 -17.96
CA ALA A 2 -20.59 13.05 -17.32
C ALA A 2 -20.43 12.66 -15.85
N TYR A 3 -19.19 12.44 -15.41
CA TYR A 3 -18.81 12.04 -14.05
C TYR A 3 -18.05 13.19 -13.41
N ASN A 4 -18.62 13.82 -12.39
CA ASN A 4 -18.03 14.98 -11.72
C ASN A 4 -17.77 14.66 -10.26
N PHE A 5 -16.63 15.07 -9.74
CA PHE A 5 -16.23 14.81 -8.36
C PHE A 5 -16.40 16.05 -7.49
N SER A 6 -16.26 15.90 -6.18
CA SER A 6 -16.33 17.03 -5.25
C SER A 6 -15.20 18.04 -5.55
N LYS A 7 -15.44 19.33 -5.29
CA LYS A 7 -14.45 20.39 -5.60
C LYS A 7 -13.10 20.17 -4.90
N ASP A 8 -13.14 19.57 -3.71
CA ASP A 8 -11.97 19.33 -2.87
C ASP A 8 -11.43 17.89 -3.00
N PHE A 9 -11.89 17.14 -4.01
CA PHE A 9 -11.48 15.76 -4.24
C PHE A 9 -9.97 15.66 -4.48
N PHE A 10 -9.31 14.73 -3.78
CA PHE A 10 -7.88 14.53 -3.91
C PHE A 10 -7.60 13.82 -5.24
N TRP A 11 -6.83 14.47 -6.09
CA TRP A 11 -6.33 13.90 -7.33
C TRP A 11 -4.81 13.88 -7.29
N GLY A 12 -4.25 12.68 -7.41
CA GLY A 12 -2.82 12.50 -7.29
C GLY A 12 -2.34 11.14 -7.74
N ALA A 13 -1.11 10.85 -7.36
CA ALA A 13 -0.48 9.56 -7.50
C ALA A 13 0.29 9.21 -6.23
N ALA A 14 0.70 7.95 -6.12
CA ALA A 14 1.48 7.45 -5.01
C ALA A 14 2.83 6.88 -5.48
N THR A 15 3.84 6.96 -4.61
CA THR A 15 5.11 6.22 -4.71
C THR A 15 5.51 5.72 -3.31
N SER A 16 6.63 5.00 -3.21
CA SER A 16 7.27 4.68 -1.95
C SER A 16 8.77 4.96 -2.00
N ALA A 17 9.36 5.32 -0.87
CA ALA A 17 10.77 5.68 -0.77
C ALA A 17 11.68 4.60 -1.38
N THR A 18 11.53 3.35 -0.96
CA THR A 18 12.36 2.24 -1.44
C THR A 18 12.22 2.00 -2.94
N GLN A 19 11.03 2.20 -3.52
CA GLN A 19 10.80 1.93 -4.94
C GLN A 19 11.22 3.08 -5.86
N SER A 20 11.41 4.29 -5.33
CA SER A 20 11.72 5.49 -6.13
C SER A 20 13.01 6.23 -5.78
N GLU A 21 13.48 6.22 -4.53
CA GLU A 21 14.61 7.07 -4.11
C GLU A 21 15.97 6.49 -4.51
N GLY A 22 16.16 5.17 -4.33
CA GLY A 22 17.45 4.50 -4.52
C GLY A 22 18.42 4.77 -3.38
N THR A 23 19.71 4.49 -3.59
CA THR A 23 20.80 4.81 -2.63
C THR A 23 21.90 5.54 -3.38
N ILE A 24 22.44 6.64 -2.83
CA ILE A 24 23.53 7.40 -3.45
C ILE A 24 24.76 7.44 -2.54
N ALA A 25 25.95 7.54 -3.14
CA ALA A 25 27.18 7.61 -2.37
C ALA A 25 27.18 8.84 -1.43
N GLY A 26 27.45 8.61 -0.15
CA GLY A 26 27.55 9.66 0.86
C GLY A 26 26.22 10.11 1.50
N ASP A 27 25.08 9.52 1.13
CA ASP A 27 23.78 9.87 1.74
C ASP A 27 23.56 9.28 3.14
N ASN A 28 24.51 8.49 3.65
CA ASN A 28 24.47 7.83 4.96
C ASN A 28 23.19 7.02 5.24
N LYS A 29 22.47 6.57 4.20
CA LYS A 29 21.30 5.70 4.37
C LYS A 29 21.72 4.34 4.92
N GLY A 30 21.08 3.89 5.98
CA GLY A 30 21.18 2.52 6.47
C GLY A 30 20.49 1.52 5.52
N GLU A 31 20.96 0.28 5.53
CA GLU A 31 20.35 -0.79 4.73
C GLU A 31 18.96 -1.14 5.29
N ASN A 32 17.97 -1.30 4.41
CA ASN A 32 16.68 -1.93 4.76
C ASN A 32 16.58 -3.35 4.18
N ILE A 33 15.54 -4.08 4.56
CA ILE A 33 15.36 -5.48 4.13
C ILE A 33 15.33 -5.68 2.61
N TRP A 34 14.93 -4.67 1.84
CA TRP A 34 14.90 -4.74 0.38
C TRP A 34 16.26 -4.48 -0.26
N ASP A 35 17.05 -3.57 0.30
CA ASP A 35 18.45 -3.40 -0.09
C ASP A 35 19.22 -4.70 0.14
N TYR A 36 19.10 -5.27 1.34
CA TYR A 36 19.73 -6.54 1.70
C TYR A 36 19.25 -7.69 0.79
N ALA A 37 17.94 -7.82 0.62
CA ALA A 37 17.36 -8.91 -0.15
C ALA A 37 17.73 -8.85 -1.63
N SER A 38 17.68 -7.66 -2.24
CA SER A 38 17.99 -7.51 -3.67
C SER A 38 19.45 -7.78 -4.00
N LYS A 39 20.37 -7.56 -3.05
CA LYS A 39 21.79 -7.88 -3.17
C LYS A 39 22.06 -9.37 -2.90
N ASN A 40 21.59 -9.88 -1.76
CA ASN A 40 21.97 -11.22 -1.28
C ASN A 40 21.10 -12.35 -1.85
N TYR A 41 19.87 -12.04 -2.28
CA TYR A 41 18.93 -12.98 -2.89
C TYR A 41 18.50 -12.50 -4.28
N ASN A 42 19.46 -11.94 -5.02
CA ASN A 42 19.25 -11.31 -6.32
C ASN A 42 18.50 -12.20 -7.35
N HIS A 43 18.68 -13.52 -7.29
CA HIS A 43 17.94 -14.49 -8.12
C HIS A 43 16.42 -14.47 -7.94
N ARG A 44 15.91 -13.87 -6.86
CA ARG A 44 14.47 -13.66 -6.62
C ARG A 44 13.94 -12.37 -7.28
N PHE A 45 14.81 -11.53 -7.83
CA PHE A 45 14.47 -10.26 -8.46
C PHE A 45 14.59 -10.39 -9.98
N PHE A 46 13.58 -9.89 -10.70
CA PHE A 46 13.54 -9.95 -12.15
C PHE A 46 14.77 -9.27 -12.75
N GLU A 47 15.52 -10.01 -13.57
CA GLU A 47 16.79 -9.59 -14.19
C GLU A 47 17.85 -9.11 -13.19
N GLY A 48 17.69 -9.43 -11.90
CA GLY A 48 18.64 -9.07 -10.86
C GLY A 48 18.73 -7.57 -10.57
N VAL A 49 17.75 -6.77 -10.98
CA VAL A 49 17.75 -5.32 -10.72
C VAL A 49 17.56 -5.05 -9.23
N THR A 50 18.49 -4.32 -8.63
CA THR A 50 18.52 -4.01 -7.19
C THR A 50 17.89 -2.66 -6.85
N THR A 51 17.75 -2.36 -5.56
CA THR A 51 17.32 -1.05 -5.06
C THR A 51 18.32 0.09 -5.33
N GLU A 52 19.50 -0.20 -5.89
CA GLU A 52 20.44 0.84 -6.35
C GLU A 52 19.96 1.50 -7.65
N HIS A 53 19.08 0.82 -8.41
CA HIS A 53 18.52 1.30 -9.66
C HIS A 53 16.99 1.37 -9.56
N THR A 54 16.48 2.52 -9.11
CA THR A 54 15.04 2.80 -8.91
C THR A 54 14.58 3.95 -9.82
N SER A 55 13.50 4.66 -9.47
CA SER A 55 12.99 5.80 -10.24
C SER A 55 13.78 7.10 -10.13
N ARG A 56 14.91 7.10 -9.41
CA ARG A 56 15.83 8.25 -9.27
C ARG A 56 15.21 9.50 -8.62
N PHE A 57 14.13 9.35 -7.86
CA PHE A 57 13.42 10.46 -7.22
C PHE A 57 14.31 11.25 -6.26
N TYR A 58 15.25 10.59 -5.56
CA TYR A 58 16.17 11.27 -4.65
C TYR A 58 17.07 12.28 -5.36
N GLN A 59 17.53 11.94 -6.58
CA GLN A 59 18.41 12.77 -7.39
C GLN A 59 17.65 13.82 -8.21
N GLU A 60 16.43 13.51 -8.64
CA GLU A 60 15.64 14.33 -9.54
C GLU A 60 14.41 14.98 -8.90
N MET A 61 14.39 15.06 -7.57
CA MET A 61 13.24 15.50 -6.78
C MET A 61 12.59 16.78 -7.33
N GLU A 62 13.33 17.87 -7.53
CA GLU A 62 12.74 19.13 -8.04
C GLU A 62 12.06 18.96 -9.41
N ALA A 63 12.71 18.24 -10.33
CA ALA A 63 12.14 17.98 -11.65
C ALA A 63 10.89 17.09 -11.56
N ASP A 64 10.87 16.14 -10.64
CA ASP A 64 9.71 15.29 -10.39
C ASP A 64 8.55 16.08 -9.74
N LEU A 65 8.84 17.02 -8.85
CA LEU A 65 7.84 17.94 -8.30
C LEU A 65 7.24 18.84 -9.39
N ASP A 66 8.05 19.33 -10.33
CA ASP A 66 7.58 20.09 -11.49
C ASP A 66 6.70 19.23 -12.42
N ARG A 67 7.07 17.96 -12.63
CA ARG A 67 6.27 16.99 -13.40
C ARG A 67 4.91 16.71 -12.73
N MET A 68 4.86 16.59 -11.40
CA MET A 68 3.59 16.45 -10.65
C MET A 68 2.69 17.68 -10.83
N ALA A 69 3.26 18.89 -10.73
CA ALA A 69 2.54 20.12 -10.99
C ALA A 69 2.06 20.21 -12.46
N ALA A 70 2.88 19.75 -13.41
CA ALA A 70 2.51 19.70 -14.82
C ALA A 70 1.33 18.77 -15.11
N LEU A 71 1.17 17.70 -14.32
CA LEU A 71 -0.02 16.82 -14.31
C LEU A 71 -1.20 17.40 -13.53
N SER A 72 -1.05 18.58 -12.91
CA SER A 72 -2.06 19.26 -12.12
C SER A 72 -2.48 18.51 -10.84
N PHE A 73 -1.60 17.67 -10.28
CA PHE A 73 -1.88 17.02 -8.99
C PHE A 73 -2.16 18.05 -7.90
N ASN A 74 -3.15 17.76 -7.04
CA ASN A 74 -3.43 18.56 -5.85
C ASN A 74 -3.01 17.85 -4.55
N SER A 75 -2.57 16.60 -4.69
CA SER A 75 -2.08 15.75 -3.60
C SER A 75 -1.07 14.76 -4.15
N PHE A 76 -0.11 14.37 -3.32
CA PHE A 76 0.87 13.35 -3.68
C PHE A 76 1.22 12.52 -2.46
N ARG A 77 1.20 11.20 -2.64
CA ARG A 77 1.52 10.25 -1.58
C ARG A 77 2.92 9.66 -1.77
N THR A 78 3.70 9.69 -0.71
CA THR A 78 5.01 9.00 -0.66
C THR A 78 5.26 8.48 0.76
N SER A 79 6.43 7.91 1.02
CA SER A 79 6.88 7.52 2.35
C SER A 79 8.18 8.20 2.75
N ILE A 80 8.42 8.27 4.05
CA ILE A 80 9.75 8.52 4.61
C ILE A 80 10.41 7.16 4.77
N SER A 81 11.65 7.00 4.29
CA SER A 81 12.39 5.76 4.52
C SER A 81 12.97 5.77 5.93
N TRP A 82 12.54 4.81 6.75
CA TRP A 82 13.02 4.68 8.13
C TRP A 82 14.54 4.49 8.16
N SER A 83 15.08 3.59 7.35
CA SER A 83 16.53 3.33 7.32
C SER A 83 17.33 4.50 6.72
N ARG A 84 16.71 5.40 5.94
CA ARG A 84 17.36 6.63 5.50
C ARG A 84 17.40 7.67 6.62
N LEU A 85 16.28 7.88 7.30
CA LEU A 85 16.16 8.88 8.35
C LEU A 85 16.95 8.49 9.60
N ILE A 86 16.93 7.22 9.98
CA ILE A 86 17.63 6.67 11.15
C ILE A 86 18.42 5.43 10.70
N PRO A 87 19.70 5.58 10.32
CA PRO A 87 20.49 4.51 9.69
C PRO A 87 20.62 3.24 10.53
N GLU A 88 20.75 3.38 11.85
CA GLU A 88 20.83 2.26 12.79
C GLU A 88 19.43 1.74 13.22
N GLY A 89 18.36 2.25 12.61
CA GLY A 89 16.96 1.97 12.96
C GLY A 89 16.47 2.65 14.26
N THR A 90 17.39 2.96 15.18
CA THR A 90 17.15 3.78 16.38
C THR A 90 18.28 4.79 16.58
N GLY A 91 18.07 5.78 17.45
CA GLY A 91 19.11 6.75 17.80
C GLY A 91 19.13 7.97 16.89
N GLU A 92 20.32 8.36 16.46
CA GLU A 92 20.57 9.63 15.77
C GLU A 92 19.95 9.68 14.37
N VAL A 93 19.43 10.85 14.01
CA VAL A 93 18.92 11.12 12.67
C VAL A 93 20.06 11.40 11.71
N ASN A 94 19.88 10.99 10.46
CA ASN A 94 20.74 11.37 9.35
C ASN A 94 20.37 12.78 8.87
N PRO A 95 21.24 13.80 9.03
CA PRO A 95 20.92 15.18 8.65
C PRO A 95 20.66 15.35 7.15
N GLU A 96 21.30 14.56 6.29
CA GLU A 96 21.08 14.59 4.84
C GLU A 96 19.65 14.12 4.48
N ALA A 97 19.14 13.12 5.21
CA ALA A 97 17.76 12.67 5.06
C ALA A 97 16.76 13.74 5.51
N VAL A 98 17.06 14.43 6.63
CA VAL A 98 16.22 15.53 7.13
C VAL A 98 16.15 16.66 6.10
N ASP A 99 17.28 17.06 5.50
CA ASP A 99 17.30 18.07 4.44
C ASP A 99 16.48 17.62 3.22
N PHE A 100 16.69 16.39 2.74
CA PHE A 100 15.97 15.86 1.59
C PHE A 100 14.45 15.88 1.80
N TYR A 101 13.96 15.30 2.90
CA TYR A 101 12.51 15.25 3.16
C TYR A 101 11.94 16.65 3.42
N THR A 102 12.70 17.54 4.06
CA THR A 102 12.30 18.95 4.24
C THR A 102 12.09 19.64 2.90
N ARG A 103 13.08 19.57 1.99
CA ARG A 103 12.99 20.17 0.66
C ARG A 103 11.88 19.56 -0.18
N MET A 104 11.70 18.24 -0.12
CA MET A 104 10.61 17.55 -0.82
C MET A 104 9.25 18.07 -0.35
N LEU A 105 9.02 18.13 0.97
CA LEU A 105 7.75 18.57 1.55
C LEU A 105 7.49 20.05 1.27
N ASP A 106 8.49 20.91 1.40
CA ASP A 106 8.37 22.33 1.06
C ASP A 106 8.09 22.53 -0.43
N GLY A 107 8.79 21.80 -1.30
CA GLY A 107 8.60 21.86 -2.74
C GLY A 107 7.21 21.40 -3.20
N LEU A 108 6.64 20.38 -2.54
CA LEU A 108 5.24 19.97 -2.75
C LEU A 108 4.27 21.08 -2.35
N ASN A 109 4.41 21.62 -1.13
CA ASN A 109 3.53 22.65 -0.61
C ASN A 109 3.59 23.94 -1.44
N GLN A 110 4.79 24.36 -1.88
CA GLN A 110 4.97 25.54 -2.75
C GLN A 110 4.24 25.40 -4.09
N ARG A 111 4.08 24.17 -4.59
CA ARG A 111 3.36 23.86 -5.83
C ARG A 111 1.86 23.61 -5.58
N GLY A 112 1.37 23.79 -4.34
CA GLY A 112 -0.02 23.55 -3.97
C GLY A 112 -0.40 22.06 -3.92
N ILE A 113 0.58 21.16 -3.83
CA ILE A 113 0.39 19.71 -3.78
C ILE A 113 0.44 19.26 -2.32
N LYS A 114 -0.69 18.79 -1.79
CA LYS A 114 -0.78 18.34 -0.39
C LYS A 114 0.08 17.08 -0.18
N PRO A 115 1.02 17.05 0.79
CA PRO A 115 1.81 15.85 1.08
C PRO A 115 1.03 14.84 1.92
N PHE A 116 0.95 13.61 1.42
CA PHE A 116 0.39 12.44 2.09
C PHE A 116 1.56 11.51 2.44
N ILE A 117 1.96 11.45 3.70
CA ILE A 117 3.21 10.78 4.11
C ILE A 117 2.92 9.51 4.87
N ASN A 118 3.42 8.40 4.33
CA ASN A 118 3.42 7.10 4.98
C ASN A 118 4.73 6.88 5.75
N LEU A 119 4.63 6.40 6.99
CA LEU A 119 5.78 6.18 7.86
C LEU A 119 6.50 4.86 7.58
N TYR A 120 5.77 3.82 7.17
CA TYR A 120 6.36 2.50 6.91
C TYR A 120 5.80 1.88 5.63
N HIS A 121 6.67 1.70 4.62
CA HIS A 121 6.32 1.07 3.35
C HIS A 121 7.26 -0.14 3.10
N PHE A 122 7.14 -1.13 3.99
CA PHE A 122 7.87 -2.41 3.97
C PHE A 122 9.38 -2.31 4.18
N ASP A 123 9.90 -1.14 4.49
CA ASP A 123 11.32 -0.81 4.47
C ASP A 123 11.95 -0.85 5.87
N MET A 124 11.73 -1.97 6.57
CA MET A 124 12.35 -2.27 7.86
C MET A 124 13.87 -2.07 7.80
N PRO A 125 14.47 -1.23 8.66
CA PRO A 125 15.92 -1.15 8.81
C PRO A 125 16.51 -2.52 9.13
N MET A 126 17.59 -2.90 8.45
CA MET A 126 18.22 -4.22 8.64
C MET A 126 18.67 -4.45 10.07
N LYS A 127 19.16 -3.41 10.76
CA LYS A 127 19.51 -3.47 12.19
C LYS A 127 18.36 -3.93 13.09
N LEU A 128 17.13 -3.54 12.76
CA LEU A 128 15.94 -3.98 13.48
C LEU A 128 15.49 -5.37 13.03
N GLN A 129 15.68 -5.71 11.76
CA GLN A 129 15.41 -7.07 11.28
C GLN A 129 16.37 -8.11 11.88
N GLU A 130 17.63 -7.76 12.13
CA GLU A 130 18.65 -8.61 12.77
C GLU A 130 18.26 -9.03 14.19
N ILE A 131 17.49 -8.20 14.90
CA ILE A 131 16.93 -8.53 16.23
C ILE A 131 15.55 -9.18 16.16
N GLY A 132 15.07 -9.55 14.97
CA GLY A 132 13.80 -10.26 14.74
C GLY A 132 12.72 -9.45 14.03
N GLY A 133 12.96 -8.18 13.71
CA GLY A 133 11.97 -7.31 13.07
C GLY A 133 10.69 -7.23 13.92
N PHE A 134 9.53 -7.18 13.28
CA PHE A 134 8.25 -7.11 13.99
C PHE A 134 7.88 -8.36 14.80
N GLU A 135 8.65 -9.46 14.78
CA GLU A 135 8.48 -10.51 15.78
C GLU A 135 8.94 -10.06 17.17
N ASN A 136 9.93 -9.17 17.22
CA ASN A 136 10.46 -8.62 18.45
C ASN A 136 9.67 -7.38 18.86
N ARG A 137 9.11 -7.43 20.08
CA ARG A 137 8.32 -6.35 20.66
C ARG A 137 9.11 -5.05 20.84
N GLU A 138 10.43 -5.11 21.00
CA GLU A 138 11.30 -3.92 21.08
C GLU A 138 11.25 -3.07 19.80
N VAL A 139 10.97 -3.67 18.65
CA VAL A 139 10.83 -2.96 17.37
C VAL A 139 9.57 -2.07 17.35
N ILE A 140 8.57 -2.37 18.18
CA ILE A 140 7.40 -1.50 18.36
C ILE A 140 7.82 -0.17 18.99
N GLU A 141 8.65 -0.21 20.04
CA GLU A 141 9.17 1.01 20.67
C GLU A 141 10.11 1.78 19.73
N ALA A 142 10.93 1.07 18.95
CA ALA A 142 11.75 1.69 17.91
C ALA A 142 10.90 2.43 16.88
N TYR A 143 9.83 1.79 16.40
CA TYR A 143 8.89 2.40 15.45
C TYR A 143 8.17 3.60 16.05
N ARG A 144 7.72 3.50 17.31
CA ARG A 144 7.09 4.59 18.06
C ARG A 144 8.03 5.80 18.16
N ALA A 145 9.31 5.58 18.50
CA ALA A 145 10.31 6.64 18.57
C ALA A 145 10.57 7.28 17.19
N TYR A 146 10.70 6.46 16.14
CA TYR A 146 10.83 6.93 14.76
C TYR A 146 9.62 7.78 14.32
N ALA A 147 8.39 7.32 14.57
CA ALA A 147 7.17 8.06 14.26
C ALA A 147 7.15 9.42 14.97
N LYS A 148 7.53 9.46 16.26
CA LYS A 148 7.65 10.70 17.02
C LYS A 148 8.63 11.68 16.35
N ILE A 149 9.81 11.20 15.96
CA ILE A 149 10.83 12.02 15.28
C ILE A 149 10.27 12.59 13.97
N CYS A 150 9.59 11.77 13.16
CA CYS A 150 8.94 12.25 11.93
C CYS A 150 7.90 13.33 12.20
N PHE A 151 7.08 13.17 13.24
CA PHE A 151 6.10 14.18 13.62
C PHE A 151 6.80 15.46 14.10
N ASP A 152 7.76 15.37 15.03
CA ASP A 152 8.50 16.52 15.54
C ASP A 152 9.17 17.33 14.41
N LEU A 153 9.73 16.66 13.40
CA LEU A 153 10.45 17.30 12.31
C LEU A 153 9.53 17.88 11.24
N PHE A 154 8.43 17.20 10.90
CA PHE A 154 7.73 17.44 9.64
C PHE A 154 6.24 17.74 9.75
N HIS A 155 5.63 17.71 10.95
CA HIS A 155 4.17 17.83 11.09
C HIS A 155 3.58 19.11 10.48
N GLU A 156 4.30 20.23 10.47
CA GLU A 156 3.81 21.49 9.90
C GLU A 156 3.71 21.45 8.36
N LYS A 157 4.40 20.51 7.73
CA LYS A 157 4.49 20.41 6.26
C LYS A 157 3.66 19.25 5.69
N VAL A 158 3.18 18.35 6.54
CA VAL A 158 2.44 17.16 6.13
C VAL A 158 0.95 17.35 6.38
N ALA A 159 0.13 17.14 5.34
CA ALA A 159 -1.31 17.27 5.46
C ALA A 159 -1.96 16.03 6.07
N TYR A 160 -1.49 14.84 5.66
CA TYR A 160 -2.03 13.55 6.09
C TYR A 160 -0.90 12.56 6.39
N TRP A 161 -0.95 11.95 7.56
CA TRP A 161 -0.02 10.93 8.02
C TRP A 161 -0.65 9.54 7.90
N PHE A 162 0.15 8.56 7.49
CA PHE A 162 -0.25 7.15 7.48
C PHE A 162 0.82 6.34 8.18
N THR A 163 0.43 5.50 9.13
CA THR A 163 1.41 4.71 9.89
C THR A 163 2.02 3.60 9.03
N PHE A 164 1.18 2.85 8.34
CA PHE A 164 1.57 1.67 7.57
C PHE A 164 0.88 1.69 6.21
N ASN A 165 1.63 1.26 5.19
CA ASN A 165 1.08 0.74 3.95
C ASN A 165 0.89 -0.77 4.07
N GLU A 166 -0.32 -1.25 3.75
CA GLU A 166 -0.68 -2.65 3.62
C GLU A 166 -0.11 -3.54 4.75
N PRO A 167 -0.49 -3.30 6.02
CA PRO A 167 0.15 -3.94 7.18
C PRO A 167 0.04 -5.48 7.19
N MET A 168 -0.90 -6.06 6.43
CA MET A 168 -0.99 -7.51 6.20
C MET A 168 0.20 -8.05 5.41
N ILE A 169 0.71 -7.30 4.43
CA ILE A 169 1.68 -7.79 3.45
C ILE A 169 3.02 -8.18 4.09
N PRO A 170 3.63 -7.44 5.04
CA PRO A 170 4.84 -7.90 5.72
C PRO A 170 4.66 -9.24 6.45
N ALA A 171 3.51 -9.46 7.09
CA ALA A 171 3.20 -10.73 7.76
C ALA A 171 2.95 -11.85 6.74
N GLU A 172 2.10 -11.61 5.75
CA GLU A 172 1.74 -12.60 4.73
C GLU A 172 2.93 -12.97 3.84
N ALA A 173 3.56 -11.97 3.22
CA ALA A 173 4.62 -12.19 2.26
C ALA A 173 5.95 -12.58 2.95
N GLY A 174 6.23 -12.07 4.14
CA GLY A 174 7.48 -12.32 4.86
C GLY A 174 7.49 -13.60 5.68
N TYR A 175 6.31 -14.03 6.18
CA TYR A 175 6.20 -15.10 7.17
C TYR A 175 5.18 -16.18 6.84
N LEU A 176 4.28 -16.01 5.86
CA LEU A 176 3.32 -17.04 5.45
C LEU A 176 3.64 -17.68 4.09
N HIS A 177 4.11 -16.88 3.11
CA HIS A 177 4.27 -17.32 1.72
C HIS A 177 5.67 -17.12 1.12
N ASP A 178 6.72 -16.96 1.92
CA ASP A 178 8.13 -16.79 1.50
C ASP A 178 8.38 -15.87 0.28
N ARG A 179 7.56 -14.84 0.11
CA ARG A 179 7.66 -13.88 -1.00
C ARG A 179 8.59 -12.72 -0.67
N HIS A 180 8.57 -12.20 0.54
CA HIS A 180 9.45 -11.10 0.97
C HIS A 180 10.46 -11.62 2.00
N TYR A 181 11.64 -10.99 2.10
CA TYR A 181 12.56 -11.28 3.19
C TYR A 181 11.83 -11.05 4.54
N PRO A 182 11.94 -11.93 5.55
CA PRO A 182 12.94 -12.98 5.75
C PRO A 182 12.64 -14.36 5.14
N TYR A 183 11.65 -14.49 4.26
CA TYR A 183 11.29 -15.74 3.56
C TYR A 183 10.90 -16.89 4.50
N VAL A 184 10.18 -16.57 5.57
CA VAL A 184 9.67 -17.54 6.54
C VAL A 184 8.33 -18.12 6.07
N VAL A 185 8.07 -19.38 6.43
CA VAL A 185 6.78 -20.08 6.22
C VAL A 185 6.32 -20.65 7.55
N ASP A 186 5.65 -19.82 8.35
CA ASP A 186 5.12 -20.12 9.67
C ASP A 186 3.97 -19.17 10.01
N PHE A 187 2.74 -19.69 10.00
CA PHE A 187 1.56 -18.88 10.29
C PHE A 187 1.56 -18.28 11.70
N LYS A 188 2.07 -18.99 12.71
CA LYS A 188 2.07 -18.48 14.08
C LYS A 188 2.98 -17.25 14.20
N ARG A 189 4.13 -17.29 13.52
CA ARG A 189 5.05 -16.14 13.41
C ARG A 189 4.41 -15.02 12.59
N ALA A 190 3.73 -15.33 11.48
CA ALA A 190 2.98 -14.34 10.71
C ALA A 190 1.90 -13.64 11.55
N ALA A 191 1.16 -14.39 12.37
CA ALA A 191 0.17 -13.84 13.30
C ALA A 191 0.80 -12.96 14.37
N GLN A 192 1.99 -13.31 14.88
CA GLN A 192 2.74 -12.48 15.82
C GLN A 192 3.18 -11.16 15.19
N VAL A 193 3.74 -11.22 13.98
CA VAL A 193 4.17 -10.05 13.22
C VAL A 193 3.00 -9.10 12.95
N LEU A 194 1.87 -9.63 12.48
CA LEU A 194 0.67 -8.83 12.23
C LEU A 194 0.16 -8.17 13.52
N HIS A 195 0.15 -8.90 14.64
CA HIS A 195 -0.24 -8.34 15.93
C HIS A 195 0.67 -7.18 16.35
N HIS A 196 1.99 -7.34 16.25
CA HIS A 196 2.94 -6.28 16.59
C HIS A 196 2.90 -5.09 15.62
N ILE A 197 2.62 -5.30 14.33
CA ILE A 197 2.38 -4.20 13.37
C ILE A 197 1.13 -3.40 13.77
N ILE A 198 0.05 -4.06 14.19
CA ILE A 198 -1.15 -3.40 14.69
C ILE A 198 -0.82 -2.57 15.95
N LEU A 199 -0.02 -3.11 16.87
CA LEU A 199 0.42 -2.36 18.05
C LEU A 199 1.32 -1.17 17.71
N ALA A 200 2.25 -1.34 16.77
CA ALA A 200 3.09 -0.25 16.27
C ALA A 200 2.26 0.87 15.64
N HIS A 201 1.21 0.52 14.88
CA HIS A 201 0.22 1.50 14.40
C HIS A 201 -0.43 2.25 15.57
N CYS A 202 -0.96 1.52 16.55
CA CYS A 202 -1.64 2.12 17.70
C CYS A 202 -0.72 3.04 18.51
N GLU A 203 0.54 2.64 18.76
CA GLU A 203 1.52 3.48 19.46
C GLU A 203 1.88 4.74 18.67
N ALA A 204 2.01 4.68 17.34
CA ALA A 204 2.23 5.88 16.52
C ALA A 204 1.01 6.83 16.55
N VAL A 205 -0.22 6.30 16.48
CA VAL A 205 -1.44 7.12 16.64
C VAL A 205 -1.47 7.75 18.04
N LYS A 206 -1.20 6.98 19.09
CA LYS A 206 -1.14 7.49 20.46
C LYS A 206 -0.13 8.62 20.63
N VAL A 207 1.09 8.46 20.10
CA VAL A 207 2.11 9.51 20.09
C VAL A 207 1.60 10.75 19.35
N PHE A 208 0.98 10.57 18.18
CA PHE A 208 0.43 11.68 17.41
C PHE A 208 -0.64 12.46 18.20
N ARG A 209 -1.54 11.76 18.90
CA ARG A 209 -2.61 12.38 19.70
C ARG A 209 -2.13 13.04 20.98
N GLN A 210 -1.02 12.56 21.56
CA GLN A 210 -0.44 13.13 22.78
C GLN A 210 0.42 14.38 22.49
N GLY A 211 0.93 14.51 21.26
CA GLY A 211 1.64 15.70 20.82
C GLY A 211 0.72 16.84 20.39
N THR A 212 1.31 17.99 20.07
CA THR A 212 0.61 19.15 19.49
C THR A 212 0.78 19.20 17.97
N TYR A 213 0.63 18.06 17.31
CA TYR A 213 0.85 17.93 15.87
C TYR A 213 -0.41 18.29 15.08
N GLN A 214 -0.22 18.84 13.88
CA GLN A 214 -1.29 19.19 12.96
C GLN A 214 -1.55 18.06 11.96
N GLY A 215 -2.71 18.12 11.29
CA GLY A 215 -3.09 17.16 10.25
C GLY A 215 -3.99 16.04 10.76
N LYS A 216 -4.22 15.07 9.88
CA LYS A 216 -4.99 13.84 10.17
C LYS A 216 -4.05 12.64 10.12
N ILE A 217 -4.30 11.64 10.97
CA ILE A 217 -3.53 10.39 10.99
C ILE A 217 -4.41 9.19 10.63
N GLY A 218 -3.86 8.31 9.80
CA GLY A 218 -4.55 7.19 9.20
C GLY A 218 -3.68 5.95 9.04
N ILE A 219 -4.22 5.00 8.28
CA ILE A 219 -3.51 3.80 7.83
C ILE A 219 -3.98 3.45 6.42
N ILE A 220 -3.13 2.75 5.68
CA ILE A 220 -3.39 2.35 4.30
C ILE A 220 -3.48 0.83 4.24
N MET A 221 -4.58 0.33 3.71
CA MET A 221 -4.95 -1.08 3.73
C MET A 221 -5.04 -1.62 2.31
N ASP A 222 -4.40 -2.75 2.04
CA ASP A 222 -4.72 -3.56 0.87
C ASP A 222 -6.06 -4.23 1.13
N VAL A 223 -7.05 -3.98 0.26
CA VAL A 223 -8.35 -4.63 0.36
C VAL A 223 -8.58 -5.45 -0.90
N ILE A 224 -8.55 -6.76 -0.72
CA ILE A 224 -8.86 -7.73 -1.75
C ILE A 224 -10.25 -8.33 -1.45
N PRO A 225 -11.35 -7.72 -1.95
CA PRO A 225 -12.71 -8.15 -1.65
C PRO A 225 -12.92 -9.61 -2.04
N VAL A 226 -13.57 -10.36 -1.15
CA VAL A 226 -13.75 -11.81 -1.28
C VAL A 226 -15.09 -12.13 -1.91
N TYR A 227 -15.07 -12.93 -2.98
CA TYR A 227 -16.27 -13.39 -3.68
C TYR A 227 -16.33 -14.92 -3.66
N PRO A 228 -17.46 -15.52 -3.24
CA PRO A 228 -17.67 -16.95 -3.33
C PRO A 228 -17.90 -17.35 -4.79
N ARG A 229 -17.51 -18.58 -5.17
CA ARG A 229 -17.82 -19.17 -6.48
C ARG A 229 -19.31 -19.20 -6.77
N SER A 230 -20.14 -19.46 -5.75
CA SER A 230 -21.60 -19.58 -5.88
C SER A 230 -22.31 -19.26 -4.57
N GLN A 231 -23.65 -19.27 -4.61
CA GLN A 231 -24.50 -19.14 -3.42
C GLN A 231 -24.64 -20.45 -2.62
N HIS A 232 -23.91 -21.51 -3.00
CA HIS A 232 -23.92 -22.76 -2.24
C HIS A 232 -23.33 -22.52 -0.83
N PRO A 233 -23.95 -23.03 0.25
CA PRO A 233 -23.52 -22.73 1.63
C PRO A 233 -22.03 -23.00 1.91
N ALA A 234 -21.46 -24.04 1.29
CA ALA A 234 -20.04 -24.34 1.43
C ALA A 234 -19.11 -23.30 0.78
N ASP A 235 -19.52 -22.72 -0.38
CA ASP A 235 -18.74 -21.65 -1.04
C ASP A 235 -18.88 -20.33 -0.25
N LEU A 236 -20.06 -20.06 0.32
CA LEU A 236 -20.26 -18.93 1.22
C LEU A 236 -19.38 -19.06 2.48
N LYS A 237 -19.32 -20.24 3.10
CA LYS A 237 -18.45 -20.47 4.26
C LYS A 237 -16.97 -20.31 3.90
N ALA A 238 -16.55 -20.76 2.73
CA ALA A 238 -15.19 -20.55 2.24
C ALA A 238 -14.85 -19.05 2.11
N ALA A 239 -15.77 -18.25 1.56
CA ALA A 239 -15.63 -16.80 1.48
C ALA A 239 -15.57 -16.14 2.87
N GLU A 240 -16.42 -16.54 3.81
CA GLU A 240 -16.36 -16.06 5.20
C GLU A 240 -14.99 -16.33 5.84
N MET A 241 -14.41 -17.51 5.61
CA MET A 241 -13.11 -17.87 6.16
C MET A 241 -11.97 -17.06 5.54
N ALA A 242 -11.97 -16.87 4.22
CA ALA A 242 -10.99 -16.02 3.55
C ALA A 242 -11.10 -14.55 4.02
N ASP A 243 -12.31 -14.00 4.11
CA ASP A 243 -12.55 -12.64 4.63
C ASP A 243 -12.14 -12.52 6.10
N LEU A 244 -12.39 -13.55 6.92
CA LEU A 244 -11.98 -13.58 8.33
C LEU A 244 -10.47 -13.45 8.50
N PHE A 245 -9.68 -14.23 7.75
CA PHE A 245 -8.23 -14.24 7.87
C PHE A 245 -7.54 -13.04 7.21
N TYR A 246 -7.97 -12.63 6.03
CA TYR A 246 -7.24 -11.63 5.24
C TYR A 246 -7.82 -10.21 5.31
N THR A 247 -9.05 -10.05 5.80
CA THR A 247 -9.70 -8.74 5.85
C THR A 247 -10.11 -8.37 7.27
N ARG A 248 -10.98 -9.17 7.90
CA ARG A 248 -11.55 -8.83 9.22
C ARG A 248 -10.55 -8.96 10.37
N SER A 249 -9.56 -9.85 10.28
CA SER A 249 -8.49 -10.02 11.26
C SER A 249 -7.76 -8.71 11.56
N LEU A 250 -7.58 -7.88 10.54
CA LEU A 250 -6.90 -6.60 10.59
C LEU A 250 -7.91 -5.44 10.66
N ASN A 251 -8.92 -5.41 9.77
CA ASN A 251 -9.88 -4.31 9.71
C ASN A 251 -10.67 -4.15 11.00
N GLU A 252 -11.12 -5.22 11.66
CA GLU A 252 -11.88 -5.08 12.91
C GLU A 252 -10.98 -4.63 14.06
N ALA A 253 -9.71 -5.05 14.10
CA ALA A 253 -8.77 -4.58 15.10
C ALA A 253 -8.58 -3.06 14.99
N ILE A 254 -8.32 -2.58 13.77
CA ILE A 254 -8.04 -1.16 13.50
C ILE A 254 -9.29 -0.28 13.54
N LEU A 255 -10.40 -0.71 12.94
CA LEU A 255 -11.59 0.12 12.72
C LEU A 255 -12.71 -0.13 13.74
N LYS A 256 -12.66 -1.24 14.49
CA LYS A 256 -13.65 -1.58 15.53
C LYS A 256 -13.01 -1.79 16.91
N GLY A 257 -11.69 -1.61 17.03
CA GLY A 257 -10.94 -1.73 18.28
C GLY A 257 -10.91 -3.13 18.86
N ARG A 258 -11.15 -4.18 18.06
CA ARG A 258 -11.19 -5.57 18.56
C ARG A 258 -10.96 -6.61 17.48
N TYR A 259 -10.32 -7.71 17.85
CA TYR A 259 -10.23 -8.88 16.97
C TYR A 259 -11.56 -9.66 16.89
N PRO A 260 -11.87 -10.29 15.74
CA PRO A 260 -13.04 -11.17 15.62
C PRO A 260 -12.96 -12.37 16.59
N GLN A 261 -14.05 -12.68 17.29
CA GLN A 261 -14.10 -13.82 18.22
C GLN A 261 -13.97 -15.18 17.49
N GLU A 262 -14.52 -15.28 16.29
CA GLU A 262 -14.39 -16.49 15.45
C GLU A 262 -12.92 -16.78 15.12
N LEU A 263 -12.14 -15.75 14.78
CA LEU A 263 -10.71 -15.89 14.51
C LEU A 263 -9.99 -16.43 15.74
N LYS A 264 -10.23 -15.86 16.94
CA LYS A 264 -9.64 -16.35 18.19
C LYS A 264 -9.94 -17.84 18.44
N GLY A 265 -11.18 -18.26 18.19
CA GLY A 265 -11.60 -19.66 18.32
C GLY A 265 -10.82 -20.60 17.39
N ILE A 266 -10.65 -20.21 16.13
CA ILE A 266 -9.88 -20.99 15.15
C ILE A 266 -8.40 -21.03 15.55
N LEU A 267 -7.79 -19.89 15.85
CA LEU A 267 -6.38 -19.83 16.21
C LEU A 267 -6.07 -20.64 17.47
N THR A 268 -6.97 -20.66 18.45
CA THR A 268 -6.81 -21.52 19.64
C THR A 268 -6.91 -22.99 19.28
N ARG A 269 -7.91 -23.38 18.47
CA ARG A 269 -8.11 -24.77 18.02
C ARG A 269 -6.87 -25.33 17.31
N TYR A 270 -6.19 -24.53 16.49
CA TYR A 270 -5.03 -24.96 15.70
C TYR A 270 -3.66 -24.59 16.34
N ASN A 271 -3.65 -24.11 17.59
CA ASN A 271 -2.44 -23.66 18.31
C ASN A 271 -1.63 -22.55 17.59
N GLN A 272 -2.35 -21.65 16.92
CA GLN A 272 -1.82 -20.57 16.09
C GLN A 272 -2.00 -19.18 16.71
N MET A 273 -2.40 -19.11 17.98
CA MET A 273 -2.54 -17.83 18.68
C MET A 273 -1.17 -17.14 18.81
N PRO A 274 -1.05 -15.85 18.43
CA PRO A 274 0.10 -15.04 18.81
C PRO A 274 0.09 -14.79 20.33
N ARG A 275 1.24 -14.37 20.86
CA ARG A 275 1.31 -13.80 22.21
C ARG A 275 0.64 -12.43 22.19
N VAL A 276 -0.40 -12.29 23.01
CA VAL A 276 -1.19 -11.07 23.19
C VAL A 276 -1.23 -10.76 24.69
N GLU A 277 -0.96 -9.53 25.05
CA GLU A 277 -1.03 -9.03 26.43
C GLU A 277 -2.32 -8.22 26.64
N GLU A 278 -2.80 -8.10 27.88
CA GLU A 278 -4.07 -7.39 28.15
C GLU A 278 -4.01 -5.91 27.73
N GLN A 279 -2.86 -5.28 27.97
CA GLN A 279 -2.56 -3.91 27.54
C GLN A 279 -2.57 -3.72 26.02
N ASP A 280 -2.30 -4.77 25.25
CA ASP A 280 -2.36 -4.74 23.77
C ASP A 280 -3.80 -4.53 23.32
N LEU A 281 -4.72 -5.27 23.92
CA LEU A 281 -6.14 -5.20 23.60
C LEU A 281 -6.74 -3.86 24.03
N ALA A 282 -6.32 -3.32 25.18
CA ALA A 282 -6.73 -2.00 25.64
C ALA A 282 -6.28 -0.90 24.66
N LEU A 283 -5.00 -0.93 24.26
CA LEU A 283 -4.44 0.02 23.30
C LEU A 283 -5.17 -0.04 21.94
N ILE A 284 -5.43 -1.24 21.43
CA ILE A 284 -6.19 -1.43 20.18
C ILE A 284 -7.61 -0.85 20.31
N ALA A 285 -8.28 -1.07 21.44
CA ALA A 285 -9.64 -0.58 21.67
C ALA A 285 -9.74 0.96 21.78
N GLU A 286 -8.70 1.61 22.30
CA GLU A 286 -8.62 3.07 22.48
C GLU A 286 -8.18 3.82 21.20
N THR A 287 -7.59 3.11 20.24
CA THR A 287 -7.02 3.72 19.03
C THR A 287 -8.11 4.07 18.02
N THR A 288 -8.09 5.30 17.51
CA THR A 288 -8.98 5.76 16.43
C THR A 288 -8.22 6.57 15.38
N ILE A 289 -8.44 6.26 14.11
CA ILE A 289 -7.88 6.97 12.95
C ILE A 289 -8.84 8.04 12.41
N ASP A 290 -8.30 9.02 11.69
CA ASP A 290 -9.06 10.11 11.05
C ASP A 290 -9.41 9.84 9.57
N LEU A 291 -8.60 9.03 8.89
CA LEU A 291 -8.67 8.80 7.44
C LEU A 291 -8.18 7.40 7.10
N LEU A 292 -8.92 6.68 6.26
CA LEU A 292 -8.55 5.36 5.75
C LEU A 292 -8.08 5.43 4.29
N GLY A 293 -6.87 4.96 4.00
CA GLY A 293 -6.42 4.75 2.62
C GLY A 293 -6.69 3.32 2.18
N ILE A 294 -7.19 3.14 0.95
CA ILE A 294 -7.43 1.82 0.35
C ILE A 294 -6.59 1.63 -0.91
N ASN A 295 -5.82 0.54 -0.91
CA ASN A 295 -5.21 0.00 -2.11
C ASN A 295 -6.13 -1.08 -2.68
N TYR A 296 -6.46 -0.99 -3.98
CA TYR A 296 -7.29 -1.98 -4.66
C TYR A 296 -6.74 -2.30 -6.06
N TYR A 297 -6.62 -3.59 -6.37
CA TYR A 297 -6.11 -4.05 -7.66
C TYR A 297 -6.84 -5.26 -8.25
N ARG A 298 -7.40 -6.14 -7.40
CA ARG A 298 -8.04 -7.39 -7.84
C ARG A 298 -9.07 -7.88 -6.83
N PRO A 299 -10.04 -8.72 -7.25
CA PRO A 299 -10.86 -9.49 -6.34
C PRO A 299 -10.13 -10.75 -5.86
N ARG A 300 -10.54 -11.29 -4.71
CA ARG A 300 -10.21 -12.65 -4.26
C ARG A 300 -11.42 -13.52 -4.51
N ARG A 301 -11.29 -14.53 -5.36
CA ARG A 301 -12.39 -15.47 -5.63
C ARG A 301 -12.06 -16.80 -4.99
N VAL A 302 -12.98 -17.33 -4.19
CA VAL A 302 -12.77 -18.58 -3.45
C VAL A 302 -13.94 -19.54 -3.58
N LYS A 303 -13.70 -20.82 -3.33
CA LYS A 303 -14.68 -21.89 -3.31
C LYS A 303 -14.47 -22.81 -2.12
N ALA A 304 -15.46 -23.64 -1.84
CA ALA A 304 -15.34 -24.73 -0.87
C ALA A 304 -14.13 -25.62 -1.18
N LYS A 305 -13.49 -26.13 -0.14
CA LYS A 305 -12.37 -27.06 -0.27
C LYS A 305 -12.74 -28.31 -1.04
N GLU A 306 -11.94 -28.62 -2.06
CA GLU A 306 -12.08 -29.82 -2.88
C GLU A 306 -11.31 -31.01 -2.30
N SER A 307 -10.28 -30.74 -1.49
CA SER A 307 -9.48 -31.74 -0.79
C SER A 307 -9.20 -31.34 0.66
N LEU A 308 -9.02 -32.33 1.54
CA LEU A 308 -8.61 -32.09 2.92
C LEU A 308 -7.15 -31.63 2.96
N PRO A 309 -6.81 -30.62 3.80
CA PRO A 309 -5.43 -30.20 3.96
C PRO A 309 -4.59 -31.33 4.56
N ASN A 310 -3.30 -31.37 4.21
CA ASN A 310 -2.35 -32.29 4.84
C ASN A 310 -2.24 -31.93 6.34
N PRO A 311 -2.62 -32.82 7.28
CA PRO A 311 -2.58 -32.53 8.71
C PRO A 311 -1.15 -32.35 9.25
N GLU A 312 -0.14 -32.84 8.54
CA GLU A 312 1.28 -32.65 8.87
C GLU A 312 1.88 -31.39 8.21
N GLY A 313 1.11 -30.71 7.36
CA GLY A 313 1.53 -29.49 6.68
C GLY A 313 1.57 -28.28 7.61
N VAL A 314 2.21 -27.21 7.15
CA VAL A 314 2.15 -25.91 7.84
C VAL A 314 0.69 -25.41 7.80
N PHE A 315 0.18 -24.99 8.96
CA PHE A 315 -1.14 -24.37 9.03
C PHE A 315 -1.20 -23.14 8.13
N SER A 316 -2.28 -23.00 7.36
CA SER A 316 -2.53 -21.84 6.53
C SER A 316 -4.02 -21.49 6.52
N PRO A 317 -4.41 -20.21 6.32
CA PRO A 317 -5.80 -19.84 6.04
C PRO A 317 -6.42 -20.63 4.88
N GLU A 318 -5.61 -21.00 3.88
CA GLU A 318 -5.97 -21.88 2.78
C GLU A 318 -6.31 -23.30 3.24
N TRP A 319 -6.39 -23.63 4.54
CA TRP A 319 -6.98 -24.90 4.98
C TRP A 319 -8.52 -24.88 4.89
N PHE A 320 -9.13 -23.70 4.75
CA PHE A 320 -10.57 -23.51 4.85
C PHE A 320 -11.25 -23.17 3.51
N TYR A 321 -10.49 -22.85 2.47
CA TYR A 321 -11.00 -22.50 1.15
C TYR A 321 -9.99 -22.82 0.05
N ASP A 322 -10.46 -23.02 -1.18
CA ASP A 322 -9.61 -23.05 -2.38
C ASP A 322 -9.81 -21.77 -3.19
N ASP A 323 -8.77 -21.35 -3.92
CA ASP A 323 -8.92 -20.29 -4.91
C ASP A 323 -9.86 -20.74 -6.03
N TYR A 324 -10.66 -19.80 -6.51
CA TYR A 324 -11.58 -20.02 -7.62
C TYR A 324 -11.20 -19.16 -8.82
N GLU A 325 -10.66 -19.84 -9.83
CA GLU A 325 -10.44 -19.24 -11.14
C GLU A 325 -11.74 -19.16 -11.94
N MET A 326 -12.46 -18.03 -11.80
CA MET A 326 -13.71 -17.81 -12.54
C MET A 326 -13.47 -17.87 -14.07
N PRO A 327 -14.16 -18.77 -14.81
CA PRO A 327 -14.06 -18.82 -16.26
C PRO A 327 -14.53 -17.51 -16.90
N GLY A 328 -13.84 -17.07 -17.96
CA GLY A 328 -14.21 -15.86 -18.71
C GLY A 328 -13.92 -14.53 -18.01
N ARG A 329 -13.31 -14.54 -16.81
CA ARG A 329 -12.88 -13.33 -16.11
C ARG A 329 -11.87 -12.53 -16.95
N ARG A 330 -11.95 -11.20 -16.90
CA ARG A 330 -11.00 -10.32 -17.59
C ARG A 330 -9.68 -10.28 -16.82
N MET A 331 -8.57 -10.51 -17.50
CA MET A 331 -7.25 -10.64 -16.86
C MET A 331 -6.28 -9.56 -17.32
N ASN A 332 -5.51 -9.02 -16.38
CA ASN A 332 -4.20 -8.44 -16.67
C ASN A 332 -3.20 -9.61 -16.79
N THR A 333 -2.85 -9.99 -18.01
CA THR A 333 -1.95 -11.12 -18.28
C THR A 333 -0.49 -10.84 -17.90
N SER A 334 -0.06 -9.57 -17.86
CA SER A 334 1.30 -9.21 -17.43
C SER A 334 1.53 -9.43 -15.93
N ARG A 335 0.45 -9.29 -15.13
CA ARG A 335 0.48 -9.48 -13.67
C ARG A 335 -0.15 -10.81 -13.20
N GLY A 336 -0.92 -11.48 -14.05
CA GLY A 336 -1.66 -12.69 -13.68
C GLY A 336 -2.82 -12.42 -12.70
N ILE A 337 -3.41 -11.22 -12.74
CA ILE A 337 -4.49 -10.81 -11.83
C ILE A 337 -5.76 -10.43 -12.60
N GLU A 338 -6.92 -10.65 -11.99
CA GLU A 338 -8.21 -10.28 -12.57
C GLU A 338 -8.45 -8.77 -12.50
N ILE A 339 -8.98 -8.19 -13.59
CA ILE A 339 -9.43 -6.80 -13.66
C ILE A 339 -10.93 -6.75 -13.39
N TYR A 340 -11.32 -6.30 -12.20
CA TYR A 340 -12.71 -6.22 -11.77
C TYR A 340 -13.06 -4.83 -11.18
N PRO A 341 -13.47 -3.86 -12.01
CA PRO A 341 -13.73 -2.49 -11.55
C PRO A 341 -14.78 -2.39 -10.45
N HIS A 342 -15.84 -3.19 -10.54
CA HIS A 342 -16.95 -3.20 -9.57
C HIS A 342 -16.52 -3.50 -8.13
N GLY A 343 -15.39 -4.18 -7.95
CA GLY A 343 -14.87 -4.41 -6.60
C GLY A 343 -14.53 -3.11 -5.85
N LEU A 344 -14.24 -2.01 -6.55
CA LEU A 344 -14.07 -0.71 -5.90
C LEU A 344 -15.39 -0.14 -5.36
N TYR A 345 -16.49 -0.36 -6.08
CA TYR A 345 -17.83 -0.05 -5.58
C TYR A 345 -18.17 -0.89 -4.35
N ASP A 346 -17.94 -2.21 -4.41
CA ASP A 346 -18.22 -3.11 -3.27
C ASP A 346 -17.41 -2.75 -2.02
N ILE A 347 -16.14 -2.39 -2.17
CA ILE A 347 -15.31 -1.85 -1.09
C ILE A 347 -15.93 -0.59 -0.49
N ALA A 348 -16.31 0.38 -1.34
CA ALA A 348 -16.89 1.64 -0.92
C ALA A 348 -18.20 1.43 -0.14
N LYS A 349 -19.04 0.48 -0.56
CA LYS A 349 -20.27 0.10 0.15
C LYS A 349 -19.97 -0.61 1.46
N LYS A 350 -18.96 -1.49 1.52
CA LYS A 350 -18.55 -2.17 2.75
C LYS A 350 -18.06 -1.16 3.80
N ILE A 351 -17.25 -0.18 3.41
CA ILE A 351 -16.81 0.92 4.30
C ILE A 351 -18.01 1.72 4.80
N GLN A 352 -18.92 2.09 3.89
CA GLN A 352 -20.13 2.85 4.22
C GLN A 352 -21.03 2.12 5.23
N LEU A 353 -21.27 0.82 5.02
CA LEU A 353 -22.29 0.06 5.76
C LEU A 353 -21.75 -0.57 7.04
N GLU A 354 -20.47 -0.94 7.09
CA GLU A 354 -19.91 -1.76 8.19
C GLU A 354 -18.85 -1.05 9.04
N TYR A 355 -18.30 0.05 8.55
CA TYR A 355 -17.17 0.76 9.19
C TYR A 355 -17.47 2.26 9.40
N GLY A 356 -18.75 2.58 9.63
CA GLY A 356 -19.18 3.92 10.03
C GLY A 356 -19.06 4.98 8.94
N ASN A 357 -18.87 4.59 7.68
CA ASN A 357 -18.60 5.50 6.56
C ASN A 357 -17.48 6.50 6.88
N ILE A 358 -16.42 6.01 7.54
CA ILE A 358 -15.23 6.80 7.84
C ILE A 358 -14.71 7.48 6.57
N ASP A 359 -14.19 8.71 6.72
CA ASP A 359 -13.47 9.38 5.65
C ASP A 359 -12.42 8.42 5.08
N TRP A 360 -12.44 8.22 3.76
CA TRP A 360 -11.50 7.33 3.10
C TRP A 360 -11.11 7.84 1.73
N PHE A 361 -10.07 7.28 1.14
CA PHE A 361 -9.69 7.58 -0.24
C PHE A 361 -9.03 6.35 -0.87
N VAL A 362 -9.04 6.29 -2.21
CA VAL A 362 -8.23 5.30 -2.93
C VAL A 362 -6.78 5.78 -2.88
N SER A 363 -5.96 5.12 -2.08
CA SER A 363 -4.53 5.43 -1.94
C SER A 363 -3.68 4.81 -3.03
N GLU A 364 -4.14 3.70 -3.61
CA GLU A 364 -3.57 3.08 -4.80
C GLU A 364 -4.63 2.35 -5.63
N ASN A 365 -4.67 2.63 -6.92
CA ASN A 365 -5.28 1.78 -7.94
C ASN A 365 -4.54 2.02 -9.26
N GLY A 366 -4.29 0.96 -10.01
CA GLY A 366 -3.50 1.06 -11.24
C GLY A 366 -3.29 -0.27 -11.95
N ILE A 367 -2.68 -0.20 -13.13
CA ILE A 367 -2.39 -1.37 -13.97
C ILE A 367 -0.95 -1.34 -14.46
N GLY A 368 -0.22 -2.43 -14.18
CA GLY A 368 1.11 -2.68 -14.67
C GLY A 368 1.09 -3.57 -15.91
N ILE A 369 1.78 -3.16 -16.98
CA ILE A 369 1.92 -3.94 -18.22
C ILE A 369 3.39 -4.20 -18.52
N GLN A 370 3.71 -5.43 -18.89
CA GLN A 370 5.02 -5.84 -19.38
C GLN A 370 5.14 -5.55 -20.87
N GLY A 371 6.33 -5.15 -21.33
CA GLY A 371 6.58 -4.88 -22.75
C GLY A 371 5.96 -3.57 -23.24
N GLU A 372 5.84 -2.58 -22.35
CA GLU A 372 5.13 -1.33 -22.64
C GLU A 372 5.80 -0.51 -23.75
N GLU A 373 7.08 -0.74 -24.02
CA GLU A 373 7.83 -0.17 -25.13
C GLU A 373 7.20 -0.45 -26.51
N THR A 374 6.44 -1.54 -26.64
CA THR A 374 5.72 -1.89 -27.88
C THR A 374 4.58 -0.93 -28.22
N PHE A 375 4.16 -0.08 -27.28
CA PHE A 375 3.11 0.93 -27.46
C PHE A 375 3.69 2.34 -27.70
N ILE A 376 4.99 2.48 -27.94
CA ILE A 376 5.61 3.79 -28.20
C ILE A 376 5.29 4.25 -29.62
N GLU A 377 4.67 5.42 -29.74
CA GLU A 377 4.46 6.14 -30.99
C GLU A 377 4.92 7.59 -30.83
N GLY A 378 5.78 8.08 -31.73
CA GLY A 378 6.28 9.46 -31.67
C GLY A 378 7.03 9.80 -30.37
N GLY A 379 7.69 8.82 -29.75
CA GLY A 379 8.41 9.00 -28.48
C GLY A 379 7.54 8.98 -27.22
N GLN A 380 6.22 8.74 -27.34
CA GLN A 380 5.29 8.64 -26.23
C GLN A 380 4.63 7.26 -26.17
N VAL A 381 4.52 6.67 -24.99
CA VAL A 381 3.72 5.47 -24.76
C VAL A 381 2.22 5.77 -24.92
N GLN A 382 1.56 5.07 -25.85
CA GLN A 382 0.12 5.18 -26.14
C GLN A 382 -0.70 4.17 -25.33
N ASP A 383 -0.68 4.29 -24.01
CA ASP A 383 -1.28 3.38 -23.02
C ASP A 383 -2.81 3.51 -22.84
N ASN A 384 -3.57 3.36 -23.92
CA ASN A 384 -5.04 3.44 -23.89
C ASN A 384 -5.68 2.42 -22.92
N TYR A 385 -5.05 1.27 -22.70
CA TYR A 385 -5.52 0.27 -21.73
C TYR A 385 -5.53 0.81 -20.29
N ARG A 386 -4.59 1.69 -19.94
CA ARG A 386 -4.50 2.30 -18.61
C ARG A 386 -5.60 3.34 -18.45
N ILE A 387 -5.85 4.13 -19.49
CA ILE A 387 -6.99 5.06 -19.53
C ILE A 387 -8.31 4.30 -19.35
N ALA A 388 -8.52 3.20 -20.08
CA ALA A 388 -9.73 2.38 -19.95
C ALA A 388 -9.88 1.82 -18.53
N PHE A 389 -8.82 1.24 -17.97
CA PHE A 389 -8.81 0.74 -16.60
C PHE A 389 -9.21 1.83 -15.59
N LEU A 390 -8.56 3.01 -15.65
CA LEU A 390 -8.83 4.11 -14.72
C LEU A 390 -10.26 4.63 -14.85
N LYS A 391 -10.77 4.80 -16.08
CA LYS A 391 -12.15 5.21 -16.32
C LYS A 391 -13.15 4.25 -15.68
N GLU A 392 -13.00 2.96 -15.92
CA GLU A 392 -13.93 1.95 -15.41
C GLU A 392 -13.97 1.94 -13.88
N HIS A 393 -12.82 2.03 -13.20
CA HIS A 393 -12.78 2.07 -11.73
C HIS A 393 -13.35 3.38 -11.18
N LEU A 394 -13.04 4.52 -11.81
CA LEU A 394 -13.58 5.82 -11.38
C LEU A 394 -15.10 5.92 -11.59
N ILE A 395 -15.67 5.23 -12.58
CA ILE A 395 -17.13 5.14 -12.77
C ILE A 395 -17.78 4.43 -11.59
N GLU A 396 -17.24 3.27 -11.19
CA GLU A 396 -17.73 2.47 -10.05
C GLU A 396 -17.57 3.25 -8.73
N LEU A 397 -16.43 3.93 -8.55
CA LEU A 397 -16.20 4.79 -7.40
C LEU A 397 -17.20 5.96 -7.35
N HIS A 398 -17.40 6.63 -8.48
CA HIS A 398 -18.35 7.73 -8.59
C HIS A 398 -19.77 7.26 -8.26
N GLN A 399 -20.19 6.09 -8.72
CA GLN A 399 -21.49 5.53 -8.36
C GLN A 399 -21.62 5.36 -6.84
N ALA A 400 -20.63 4.74 -6.18
CA ALA A 400 -20.67 4.56 -4.73
C ALA A 400 -20.70 5.90 -3.97
N MET A 401 -20.00 6.91 -4.46
CA MET A 401 -20.02 8.27 -3.90
C MET A 401 -21.40 8.94 -4.05
N MET A 402 -22.04 8.80 -5.22
CA MET A 402 -23.41 9.29 -5.44
C MET A 402 -24.43 8.61 -4.53
N GLU A 403 -24.13 7.40 -4.07
CA GLU A 403 -24.90 6.66 -3.08
C GLU A 403 -24.43 6.88 -1.62
N GLY A 404 -23.59 7.89 -1.38
CA GLY A 404 -23.24 8.39 -0.05
C GLY A 404 -21.98 7.81 0.58
N SER A 405 -21.10 7.14 -0.17
CA SER A 405 -19.77 6.76 0.33
C SER A 405 -18.87 7.97 0.52
N ASN A 406 -18.22 8.11 1.67
CA ASN A 406 -17.34 9.24 2.02
C ASN A 406 -15.92 9.12 1.42
N CYS A 407 -15.83 8.82 0.13
CA CYS A 407 -14.54 8.81 -0.57
C CYS A 407 -14.11 10.24 -0.91
N LEU A 408 -12.92 10.63 -0.44
CA LEU A 408 -12.37 11.96 -0.56
C LEU A 408 -11.38 12.11 -1.71
N GLY A 409 -10.93 11.02 -2.33
CA GLY A 409 -9.86 11.10 -3.31
C GLY A 409 -9.48 9.82 -4.03
N TYR A 410 -8.64 9.99 -5.05
CA TYR A 410 -8.07 8.92 -5.85
C TYR A 410 -6.60 9.20 -6.18
N HIS A 411 -5.73 8.28 -5.76
CA HIS A 411 -4.32 8.24 -6.09
C HIS A 411 -4.03 7.05 -7.00
N MET A 412 -3.44 7.34 -8.15
CA MET A 412 -2.99 6.32 -9.11
C MET A 412 -1.66 5.70 -8.65
N TRP A 413 -1.56 4.38 -8.70
CA TRP A 413 -0.26 3.70 -8.60
C TRP A 413 0.31 3.42 -9.99
N THR A 414 1.32 4.17 -10.46
CA THR A 414 2.15 5.15 -9.74
C THR A 414 2.44 6.42 -10.57
N PHE A 415 3.22 7.35 -10.03
CA PHE A 415 3.61 8.58 -10.71
C PHE A 415 4.60 8.33 -11.86
N VAL A 416 5.73 7.70 -11.57
CA VAL A 416 6.77 7.29 -12.54
C VAL A 416 6.91 5.78 -12.46
N ASP A 417 7.21 5.10 -13.57
CA ASP A 417 7.56 3.68 -13.51
C ASP A 417 8.55 3.38 -12.40
N CYS A 418 8.23 2.39 -11.58
CA CYS A 418 8.92 2.13 -10.31
C CYS A 418 9.55 0.74 -10.26
N TRP A 419 10.54 0.60 -9.40
CA TRP A 419 11.09 -0.70 -9.03
C TRP A 419 10.04 -1.46 -8.20
N SER A 420 9.30 -2.36 -8.84
CA SER A 420 8.13 -3.06 -8.27
C SER A 420 8.53 -4.30 -7.46
N TRP A 421 9.31 -4.11 -6.39
CA TRP A 421 9.78 -5.19 -5.51
C TRP A 421 10.53 -6.25 -6.32
N GLN A 422 10.25 -7.54 -6.10
CA GLN A 422 10.84 -8.65 -6.89
C GLN A 422 10.54 -8.60 -8.39
N ASN A 423 9.51 -7.88 -8.82
CA ASN A 423 9.25 -7.72 -10.26
C ASN A 423 10.15 -6.66 -10.90
N ALA A 424 10.90 -5.88 -10.10
CA ALA A 424 11.68 -4.75 -10.58
C ALA A 424 10.91 -3.92 -11.62
N PHE A 425 11.45 -3.74 -12.82
CA PHE A 425 10.81 -3.02 -13.92
C PHE A 425 10.13 -3.92 -14.96
N LYS A 426 9.88 -5.21 -14.64
CA LYS A 426 9.17 -6.14 -15.53
C LYS A 426 7.83 -5.57 -16.01
N ASN A 427 7.10 -4.93 -15.09
CA ASN A 427 5.84 -4.26 -15.37
C ASN A 427 6.02 -2.75 -15.22
N ARG A 428 5.44 -1.98 -16.15
CA ARG A 428 5.42 -0.51 -16.15
C ARG A 428 4.04 -0.02 -15.72
N TYR A 429 4.00 0.92 -14.78
CA TYR A 429 2.80 1.33 -14.06
C TYR A 429 2.51 2.84 -14.15
N GLY A 430 3.57 3.65 -14.32
CA GLY A 430 3.54 5.09 -14.06
C GLY A 430 2.79 5.90 -15.11
N PHE A 431 2.42 7.14 -14.75
CA PHE A 431 2.04 8.18 -15.72
C PHE A 431 3.24 8.69 -16.55
N TYR A 432 4.44 8.55 -16.00
CA TYR A 432 5.69 8.78 -16.71
C TYR A 432 6.42 7.45 -16.94
N SER A 433 6.83 7.20 -18.18
CA SER A 433 7.77 6.13 -18.48
C SER A 433 9.15 6.50 -17.94
N LEU A 434 9.96 5.51 -17.57
CA LEU A 434 11.35 5.70 -17.15
C LEU A 434 12.27 4.87 -18.04
N ASP A 435 13.14 5.56 -18.76
CA ASP A 435 14.30 4.96 -19.41
C ASP A 435 15.36 4.65 -18.36
N LEU A 436 15.71 3.37 -18.21
CA LEU A 436 16.59 2.91 -17.12
C LEU A 436 18.07 3.23 -17.37
N GLU A 437 18.47 3.43 -18.62
CA GLU A 437 19.86 3.72 -18.98
C GLU A 437 20.17 5.20 -18.79
N THR A 438 19.27 6.07 -19.26
CA THR A 438 19.45 7.53 -19.27
C THR A 438 18.84 8.20 -18.03
N GLY A 439 17.79 7.62 -17.46
CA GLY A 439 16.92 8.25 -16.46
C GLY A 439 15.86 9.16 -17.05
N GLU A 440 15.74 9.25 -18.37
CA GLU A 440 14.74 10.11 -19.01
C GLU A 440 13.32 9.66 -18.61
N LYS A 441 12.50 10.65 -18.23
CA LYS A 441 11.10 10.46 -17.83
C LYS A 441 10.17 11.12 -18.84
N THR A 442 9.35 10.31 -19.53
CA THR A 442 8.46 10.80 -20.59
C THR A 442 7.00 10.59 -20.21
N MET A 443 6.19 11.64 -20.31
CA MET A 443 4.77 11.58 -19.98
C MET A 443 4.03 10.66 -20.94
N LYS A 444 3.33 9.65 -20.41
CA LYS A 444 2.48 8.72 -21.19
C LYS A 444 1.14 9.36 -21.53
N LYS A 445 0.42 8.78 -22.49
CA LYS A 445 -0.92 9.24 -22.89
C LYS A 445 -1.90 9.28 -21.71
N SER A 446 -1.83 8.29 -20.81
CA SER A 446 -2.65 8.25 -19.59
C SER A 446 -2.37 9.41 -18.64
N GLY A 447 -1.14 9.92 -18.58
CA GLY A 447 -0.79 11.11 -17.81
C GLY A 447 -1.47 12.37 -18.35
N LEU A 448 -1.45 12.56 -19.68
CA LEU A 448 -2.18 13.64 -20.34
C LEU A 448 -3.69 13.54 -20.10
N TRP A 449 -4.25 12.35 -20.24
CA TRP A 449 -5.67 12.12 -19.96
C TRP A 449 -6.02 12.44 -18.50
N PHE A 450 -5.23 11.95 -17.54
CA PHE A 450 -5.50 12.16 -16.12
C PHE A 450 -5.37 13.64 -15.74
N LYS A 451 -4.41 14.37 -16.32
CA LYS A 451 -4.33 15.84 -16.19
C LYS A 451 -5.64 16.51 -16.57
N GLU A 452 -6.25 16.12 -17.69
CA GLU A 452 -7.55 16.68 -18.10
C GLU A 452 -8.67 16.33 -17.12
N VAL A 453 -8.66 15.10 -16.57
CA VAL A 453 -9.62 14.69 -15.54
C VAL A 453 -9.54 15.63 -14.34
N ILE A 454 -8.33 15.94 -13.88
CA ILE A 454 -8.13 16.81 -12.72
C ILE A 454 -8.59 18.24 -13.01
N GLN A 455 -8.21 18.79 -14.17
CA GLN A 455 -8.58 20.15 -14.56
C GLN A 455 -10.09 20.35 -14.74
N LYS A 456 -10.79 19.31 -15.21
CA LYS A 456 -12.25 19.30 -15.35
C LYS A 456 -12.95 18.81 -14.07
N ASN A 457 -12.19 18.34 -13.08
CA ASN A 457 -12.67 17.66 -11.88
C ASN A 457 -13.65 16.51 -12.19
N GLY A 458 -13.35 15.74 -13.23
CA GLY A 458 -14.26 14.77 -13.81
C GLY A 458 -13.95 14.40 -15.26
N PHE A 459 -14.76 13.53 -15.83
CA PHE A 459 -14.64 13.12 -17.23
C PHE A 459 -15.99 12.72 -17.84
N SER A 460 -16.04 12.73 -19.16
CA SER A 460 -17.16 12.17 -19.91
C SER A 460 -16.84 10.77 -20.40
N ASN A 461 -17.84 9.88 -20.38
CA ASN A 461 -17.78 8.61 -21.08
C ASN A 461 -18.77 8.64 -22.25
N GLU A 462 -18.23 8.40 -23.45
CA GLU A 462 -18.98 8.28 -24.71
C GLU A 462 -19.35 6.81 -24.94
N PHE A 463 -20.10 6.23 -24.00
CA PHE A 463 -20.81 4.98 -24.17
C PHE A 463 -22.15 5.08 -23.46
#